data_AF-A0A920M9B8-F1
#
_entry.id   AF-A0A920M9B8-F1
#
_cell.length_a   1.000
_cell.length_b   1.000
_cell.length_c   1.000
_cell.angle_alpha   90.00
_cell.angle_beta   90.00
_cell.angle_gamma   90.00
#
_symmetry.space_group_name_H-M   'P 1'
#
loop_
_entity.id
_entity.type
_entity.pdbx_description
1 polymer ?
#
loop_
_entity_poly.entity_id
_entity_poly.type
_entity_poly.pdbx_seq_one_letter_code
_entity_poly.pdbx_strand_id
1 'polypeptide(L)'
;MKNVSGFNLHKLMVGSFGTLGLFAEVTIRTNPIPTTSRWFTAASKNPQGVLENTYKPSAILWDGETVWVHLEGHKPDVQKQLKKLLSIGNYEEVEGAPGLPRYRWSIAPADALRINRKDTGNFVASIGVGNVWADKPQSRKEIDPAITQITNSLKREFDPNGRLNPGRYA
;
A
#
# COMPACT_ATOMS: atom_id res chain seq x y z
N MET A 1 -15.64 -2.10 18.41
CA MET A 1 -17.08 -2.06 18.10
C MET A 1 -17.62 -3.48 18.04
N LYS A 2 -18.75 -3.75 18.70
CA LYS A 2 -19.56 -4.96 18.46
C LYS A 2 -20.36 -4.71 17.18
N ASN A 3 -19.99 -5.39 16.09
CA ASN A 3 -20.86 -5.50 14.92
C ASN A 3 -22.00 -6.46 15.28
N VAL A 4 -23.12 -5.94 15.79
CA VAL A 4 -24.28 -6.77 16.15
C VAL A 4 -25.01 -7.30 14.89
N SER A 5 -24.84 -6.62 13.75
CA SER A 5 -25.44 -6.99 12.46
C SER A 5 -24.58 -7.94 11.60
N GLY A 6 -23.32 -8.20 11.98
CA GLY A 6 -22.39 -9.03 11.19
C GLY A 6 -21.85 -8.38 9.90
N PHE A 7 -22.38 -7.25 9.45
CA PHE A 7 -21.93 -6.61 8.21
C PHE A 7 -20.72 -5.69 8.40
N ASN A 8 -19.77 -5.75 7.46
CA ASN A 8 -18.56 -4.92 7.44
C ASN A 8 -18.74 -3.64 6.60
N LEU A 9 -19.78 -2.84 6.89
CA LEU A 9 -20.11 -1.64 6.12
C LEU A 9 -18.93 -0.65 6.01
N HIS A 10 -18.15 -0.48 7.07
CA HIS A 10 -16.95 0.38 7.01
C HIS A 10 -15.94 -0.10 5.96
N LYS A 11 -15.75 -1.42 5.79
CA LYS A 11 -14.86 -1.96 4.75
C LYS A 11 -15.42 -1.79 3.35
N LEU A 12 -16.76 -1.81 3.20
CA LEU A 12 -17.41 -1.50 1.94
C LEU A 12 -17.23 -0.02 1.56
N MET A 13 -17.36 0.88 2.53
CA MET A 13 -17.30 2.32 2.30
C MET A 13 -15.87 2.81 2.01
N VAL A 14 -14.86 2.22 2.66
CA VAL A 14 -13.45 2.55 2.43
C VAL A 14 -13.07 2.19 0.99
N GLY A 15 -12.57 3.17 0.24
CA GLY A 15 -12.22 3.00 -1.18
C GLY A 15 -13.39 3.17 -2.14
N SER A 16 -14.61 3.47 -1.68
CA SER A 16 -15.76 3.77 -2.56
C SER A 16 -15.65 5.12 -3.27
N PHE A 17 -14.67 5.95 -2.92
CA PHE A 17 -14.49 7.32 -3.47
C PHE A 17 -15.78 8.16 -3.38
N GLY A 18 -16.60 7.98 -2.34
CA GLY A 18 -17.83 8.74 -2.15
C GLY A 18 -18.97 8.33 -3.09
N THR A 19 -18.84 7.21 -3.82
CA THR A 19 -19.91 6.70 -4.69
C THR A 19 -20.99 5.96 -3.91
N LEU A 20 -20.69 5.42 -2.73
CA LEU A 20 -21.66 4.65 -1.93
C LEU A 20 -22.25 5.45 -0.75
N GLY A 21 -21.77 6.67 -0.50
CA GLY A 21 -22.22 7.49 0.61
C GLY A 21 -21.21 8.56 0.98
N LEU A 22 -21.55 9.32 2.01
CA LEU A 22 -20.70 10.37 2.59
C LEU A 22 -20.33 9.98 4.02
N PHE A 23 -19.07 10.19 4.39
CA PHE A 23 -18.66 10.07 5.79
C PHE A 23 -18.95 11.39 6.50
N ALA A 24 -19.87 11.39 7.46
CA ALA A 24 -20.12 12.54 8.34
C ALA A 24 -19.16 12.55 9.53
N GLU A 25 -18.85 11.36 10.07
CA GLU A 25 -17.93 11.16 11.19
C GLU A 25 -17.09 9.91 10.95
N VAL A 26 -15.82 9.95 11.37
CA VAL A 26 -14.92 8.80 11.33
C VAL A 26 -14.20 8.65 12.66
N THR A 27 -14.20 7.43 13.21
CA THR A 27 -13.34 7.07 14.33
C THR A 27 -12.15 6.31 13.78
N ILE A 28 -10.94 6.87 13.93
CA ILE A 28 -9.71 6.27 13.42
C ILE A 28 -8.90 5.71 14.59
N ARG A 29 -8.40 4.49 14.45
CA ARG A 29 -7.38 3.95 15.35
C ARG A 29 -6.03 4.55 14.99
N THR A 30 -5.37 5.19 15.95
CA THR A 30 -3.99 5.62 15.82
C THR A 30 -3.04 4.58 16.40
N ASN A 31 -1.80 4.58 15.92
CA ASN A 31 -0.70 3.88 16.57
C ASN A 31 0.08 4.86 17.45
N PRO A 32 0.70 4.40 18.56
CA PRO A 32 1.63 5.22 19.33
C PRO A 32 2.80 5.71 18.48
N ILE A 33 3.33 6.88 18.80
CA ILE A 33 4.57 7.38 18.18
C ILE A 33 5.72 6.49 18.64
N PRO A 34 6.49 5.88 17.71
CA PRO A 34 7.59 4.99 18.07
C PRO A 34 8.75 5.78 18.70
N THR A 35 9.45 5.20 19.67
CA THR A 35 10.63 5.82 20.30
C THR A 35 11.82 5.92 19.35
N THR A 36 11.86 5.06 18.33
CA THR A 36 12.91 5.04 17.31
C THR A 36 12.28 4.79 15.95
N SER A 37 12.67 5.57 14.96
CA SER A 37 12.22 5.47 13.57
C SER A 37 13.41 5.82 12.68
N ARG A 38 13.81 4.89 11.80
CA ARG A 38 15.03 4.98 10.98
C ARG A 38 14.83 4.37 9.60
N TRP A 39 15.41 5.03 8.60
CA TRP A 39 15.43 4.57 7.22
C TRP A 39 16.81 4.02 6.87
N PHE A 40 16.81 2.92 6.13
CA PHE A 40 18.01 2.29 5.62
C PHE A 40 17.87 2.01 4.13
N THR A 41 18.95 2.09 3.37
CA THR A 41 18.96 1.78 1.93
C THR A 41 20.10 0.86 1.56
N ALA A 42 19.92 0.04 0.53
CA ALA A 42 20.97 -0.74 -0.10
C ALA A 42 20.67 -0.97 -1.59
N ALA A 43 21.71 -1.00 -2.42
CA ALA A 43 21.60 -1.54 -3.77
C ALA A 43 21.30 -3.06 -3.68
N SER A 44 20.08 -3.46 -4.04
CA SER A 44 19.61 -4.84 -3.98
C SER A 44 18.43 -5.07 -4.93
N LYS A 45 18.50 -6.15 -5.69
CA LYS A 45 17.39 -6.64 -6.52
C LYS A 45 16.47 -7.61 -5.78
N ASN A 46 16.72 -7.85 -4.49
CA ASN A 46 15.99 -8.82 -3.68
C ASN A 46 15.32 -8.15 -2.46
N PRO A 47 14.20 -7.42 -2.64
CA PRO A 47 13.45 -6.88 -1.50
C PRO A 47 12.74 -7.98 -0.68
N GLN A 48 12.48 -9.16 -1.26
CA GLN A 48 11.85 -10.28 -0.57
C GLN A 48 12.74 -10.79 0.58
N GLY A 49 14.06 -10.77 0.40
CA GLY A 49 15.01 -11.08 1.47
C GLY A 49 14.85 -10.20 2.70
N VAL A 50 14.41 -8.94 2.55
CA VAL A 50 14.10 -8.07 3.70
C VAL A 50 12.86 -8.57 4.45
N LEU A 51 11.78 -8.91 3.74
CA LEU A 51 10.55 -9.43 4.35
C LEU A 51 10.82 -10.70 5.18
N GLU A 52 11.70 -11.57 4.68
CA GLU A 52 12.02 -12.84 5.33
C GLU A 52 12.93 -12.68 6.56
N ASN A 53 13.74 -11.62 6.60
CA ASN A 53 14.74 -11.41 7.65
C ASN A 53 14.37 -10.34 8.67
N THR A 54 13.38 -9.50 8.40
CA THR A 54 12.90 -8.47 9.34
C THR A 54 11.55 -8.82 9.93
N TYR A 55 11.24 -8.30 11.11
CA TYR A 55 9.95 -8.54 11.76
C TYR A 55 9.10 -7.27 11.69
N LYS A 56 8.07 -7.30 10.83
CA LYS A 56 7.12 -6.20 10.64
C LYS A 56 7.80 -4.83 10.44
N PRO A 57 8.65 -4.68 9.41
CA PRO A 57 9.15 -3.35 9.05
C PRO A 57 7.97 -2.42 8.72
N SER A 58 8.08 -1.15 9.06
CA SER A 58 7.04 -0.14 8.78
C SER A 58 6.84 0.07 7.29
N ALA A 59 7.91 -0.03 6.50
CA ALA A 59 7.86 -0.01 5.05
C ALA A 59 9.05 -0.76 4.44
N ILE A 60 8.83 -1.36 3.27
CA ILE A 60 9.87 -1.81 2.35
C ILE A 60 9.51 -1.25 0.97
N LEU A 61 10.39 -0.43 0.42
CA LEU A 61 10.24 0.23 -0.87
C LEU A 61 11.32 -0.25 -1.83
N TRP A 62 10.98 -0.39 -3.12
CA TRP A 62 11.91 -0.94 -4.11
C TRP A 62 11.67 -0.36 -5.51
N ASP A 63 12.72 0.04 -6.22
CA ASP A 63 12.65 0.64 -7.56
C ASP A 63 13.15 -0.29 -8.69
N GLY A 64 13.35 -1.57 -8.37
CA GLY A 64 13.96 -2.56 -9.25
C GLY A 64 15.44 -2.84 -8.94
N GLU A 65 16.13 -1.91 -8.29
CA GLU A 65 17.60 -1.91 -8.14
C GLU A 65 18.06 -1.61 -6.72
N THR A 66 17.30 -0.79 -5.99
CA THR A 66 17.60 -0.29 -4.66
C THR A 66 16.41 -0.56 -3.74
N VAL A 67 16.70 -1.01 -2.51
CA VAL A 67 15.70 -1.28 -1.49
C VAL A 67 15.86 -0.27 -0.36
N TRP A 68 14.75 0.37 0.02
CA TRP A 68 14.66 1.18 1.23
C TRP A 68 13.80 0.46 2.25
N VAL A 69 14.27 0.42 3.50
CA VAL A 69 13.60 -0.23 4.61
C VAL A 69 13.40 0.77 5.73
N HIS A 70 12.18 0.84 6.22
CA HIS A 70 11.82 1.67 7.37
C HIS A 70 11.59 0.78 8.58
N LEU A 71 12.40 0.99 9.62
CA LEU A 71 12.31 0.27 10.89
C LEU A 71 11.88 1.23 11.99
N GLU A 72 10.84 0.84 12.73
CA GLU A 72 10.31 1.62 13.84
C GLU A 72 10.01 0.76 15.06
N GLY A 73 10.02 1.37 16.24
CA GLY A 73 9.63 0.75 17.50
C GLY A 73 10.59 1.10 18.64
N HIS A 74 10.84 0.13 19.52
CA HIS A 74 11.80 0.29 20.61
C HIS A 74 13.24 0.11 20.10
N LYS A 75 14.15 0.91 20.65
CA LYS A 75 15.56 0.96 20.22
C LYS A 75 16.24 -0.43 20.15
N PRO A 76 16.10 -1.33 21.16
CA PRO A 76 16.72 -2.65 21.08
C PRO A 76 16.19 -3.52 19.93
N ASP A 77 14.90 -3.41 19.63
CA ASP A 77 14.26 -4.17 18.54
C ASP A 77 14.71 -3.66 17.18
N VAL A 78 14.77 -2.33 16.99
CA VAL A 78 15.29 -1.71 15.78
C VAL A 78 16.75 -2.11 15.56
N GLN A 79 17.59 -2.08 16.60
CA GLN A 79 18.98 -2.52 16.51
C GLN A 79 19.12 -4.01 16.18
N LYS A 80 18.27 -4.87 16.74
CA LYS A 80 18.24 -6.31 16.42
C LYS A 80 17.85 -6.56 14.96
N GLN A 81 16.87 -5.82 14.45
CA GLN A 81 16.46 -5.91 13.05
C GLN A 81 17.54 -5.37 12.10
N LEU A 82 18.19 -4.25 12.45
CA LEU A 82 19.31 -3.72 11.69
C LEU A 82 20.45 -4.75 11.56
N LYS A 83 20.80 -5.46 12.63
CA LYS A 83 21.81 -6.54 12.56
C LYS A 83 21.43 -7.63 11.55
N LYS A 84 20.14 -7.97 11.44
CA LYS A 84 19.67 -8.92 10.43
C LYS A 84 19.72 -8.34 9.01
N LEU A 85 19.33 -7.08 8.82
CA LEU A 85 19.48 -6.38 7.54
C LEU A 85 20.94 -6.36 7.06
N LEU A 86 21.87 -6.02 7.95
CA LEU A 86 23.30 -5.98 7.63
C LEU A 86 23.88 -7.35 7.27
N SER A 87 23.25 -8.45 7.71
CA SER A 87 23.68 -9.81 7.33
C SER A 87 23.29 -10.20 5.90
N ILE A 88 22.35 -9.48 5.28
CA ILE A 88 21.84 -9.78 3.93
C ILE A 88 22.19 -8.72 2.89
N GLY A 89 22.86 -7.64 3.28
CA GLY A 89 23.28 -6.58 2.36
C GLY A 89 23.96 -5.41 3.06
N ASN A 90 24.61 -4.55 2.27
CA ASN A 90 25.29 -3.35 2.75
C ASN A 90 24.27 -2.22 2.93
N TYR A 91 23.44 -2.32 3.97
CA TYR A 91 22.46 -1.28 4.30
C TYR A 91 23.11 -0.11 5.03
N GLU A 92 22.89 1.09 4.53
CA GLU A 92 23.32 2.34 5.15
C GLU A 92 22.12 3.16 5.62
N GLU A 93 22.30 3.95 6.68
CA GLU A 93 21.25 4.83 7.22
C GLU A 93 21.08 6.06 6.31
N VAL A 94 19.83 6.41 6.02
CA VAL A 94 19.46 7.58 5.22
C VAL A 94 18.38 8.39 5.92
N GLU A 95 18.20 9.66 5.52
CA GLU A 95 17.23 10.54 6.17
C GLU A 95 15.77 10.09 5.99
N GLY A 96 15.44 9.45 4.87
CA GLY A 96 14.04 9.16 4.53
C GLY A 96 13.82 8.20 3.37
N ALA A 97 12.55 8.09 3.00
CA ALA A 97 12.08 7.36 1.83
C ALA A 97 12.63 7.98 0.52
N PRO A 98 12.69 7.20 -0.57
CA PRO A 98 12.99 7.75 -1.90
C PRO A 98 11.88 8.68 -2.38
N GLY A 99 12.19 9.51 -3.37
CA GLY A 99 11.18 10.25 -4.12
C GLY A 99 10.17 9.30 -4.77
N LEU A 100 8.88 9.61 -4.65
CA LEU A 100 7.80 8.79 -5.20
C LEU A 100 7.28 9.39 -6.51
N PRO A 101 7.20 8.60 -7.60
CA PRO A 101 6.56 9.05 -8.83
C PRO A 101 5.07 9.40 -8.66
N ARG A 102 4.53 10.16 -9.62
CA ARG A 102 3.22 10.82 -9.50
C ARG A 102 2.04 9.85 -9.41
N TYR A 103 1.98 8.83 -10.25
CA TYR A 103 0.79 7.99 -10.37
C TYR A 103 0.86 6.84 -9.39
N ARG A 104 -0.24 6.58 -8.67
CA ARG A 104 -0.35 5.44 -7.75
C ARG A 104 -1.15 4.31 -8.39
N TRP A 105 -0.52 3.17 -8.52
CA TRP A 105 -1.11 1.92 -8.96
C TRP A 105 -1.50 1.08 -7.75
N SER A 106 -2.61 0.35 -7.90
CA SER A 106 -3.04 -0.67 -6.95
C SER A 106 -2.94 -2.05 -7.60
N ILE A 107 -2.17 -2.94 -7.00
CA ILE A 107 -1.91 -4.29 -7.48
C ILE A 107 -2.02 -5.30 -6.33
N ALA A 108 -2.08 -6.59 -6.64
CA ALA A 108 -1.94 -7.59 -5.60
C ALA A 108 -0.53 -7.49 -4.98
N PRO A 109 -0.37 -7.61 -3.65
CA PRO A 109 0.95 -7.54 -3.01
C PRO A 109 2.00 -8.49 -3.62
N ALA A 110 1.56 -9.68 -4.04
CA ALA A 110 2.42 -10.67 -4.68
C ALA A 110 2.94 -10.26 -6.07
N ASP A 111 2.26 -9.32 -6.74
CA ASP A 111 2.66 -8.84 -8.07
C ASP A 111 3.66 -7.67 -8.00
N ALA A 112 3.89 -7.10 -6.83
CA ALA A 112 4.84 -5.98 -6.67
C ALA A 112 6.27 -6.34 -7.09
N LEU A 113 6.65 -7.61 -6.98
CA LEU A 113 7.94 -8.13 -7.43
C LEU A 113 8.04 -8.32 -8.95
N ARG A 114 6.91 -8.29 -9.67
CA ARG A 114 6.83 -8.52 -11.13
C ARG A 114 6.74 -7.23 -11.95
N ILE A 115 6.71 -6.08 -11.28
CA ILE A 115 6.62 -4.78 -11.93
C ILE A 115 7.89 -4.49 -12.72
N ASN A 116 7.71 -3.86 -13.88
CA ASN A 116 8.80 -3.54 -14.79
C ASN A 116 8.70 -2.08 -15.26
N ARG A 117 9.83 -1.51 -15.66
CA ARG A 117 9.93 -0.11 -16.12
C ARG A 117 9.31 0.13 -17.51
N LYS A 118 9.10 -0.93 -18.32
CA LYS A 118 8.44 -0.81 -19.63
C LYS A 118 7.02 -0.27 -19.46
N ASP A 119 6.27 -0.84 -18.52
CA ASP A 119 4.88 -0.48 -18.26
C ASP A 119 4.74 0.75 -17.36
N THR A 120 5.64 0.93 -16.38
CA THR A 120 5.52 1.96 -15.34
C THR A 120 6.31 3.24 -15.59
N GLY A 121 7.38 3.18 -16.41
CA GLY A 121 8.44 4.20 -16.35
C GLY A 121 9.33 3.99 -15.13
N ASN A 122 9.83 5.06 -14.51
CA ASN A 122 10.42 4.90 -13.17
C ASN A 122 9.32 4.56 -12.18
N PHE A 123 9.64 3.72 -11.20
CA PHE A 123 8.69 3.30 -10.19
C PHE A 123 9.32 3.14 -8.82
N VAL A 124 8.49 3.16 -7.80
CA VAL A 124 8.79 2.68 -6.45
C VAL A 124 7.64 1.78 -6.01
N ALA A 125 7.92 0.53 -5.71
CA ALA A 125 6.95 -0.46 -5.26
C ALA A 125 7.03 -0.63 -3.73
N SER A 126 5.87 -0.62 -3.07
CA SER A 126 5.75 -1.00 -1.66
C SER A 126 5.51 -2.50 -1.53
N ILE A 127 6.54 -3.19 -1.03
CA ILE A 127 6.59 -4.64 -1.00
C ILE A 127 5.76 -5.16 0.19
N GLY A 128 4.92 -6.16 -0.08
CA GLY A 128 3.96 -6.70 0.90
C GLY A 128 2.65 -5.90 1.04
N VAL A 129 2.53 -4.73 0.40
CA VAL A 129 1.34 -3.86 0.49
C VAL A 129 0.54 -3.81 -0.82
N GLY A 130 1.22 -3.82 -1.98
CA GLY A 130 0.56 -3.75 -3.28
C GLY A 130 0.31 -2.32 -3.80
N ASN A 131 1.01 -1.32 -3.25
CA ASN A 131 1.07 0.01 -3.85
C ASN A 131 2.32 0.11 -4.73
N VAL A 132 2.18 0.73 -5.90
CA VAL A 132 3.32 1.11 -6.75
C VAL A 132 3.13 2.56 -7.17
N TRP A 133 4.15 3.38 -6.98
CA TRP A 133 4.21 4.72 -7.55
C TRP A 133 4.97 4.64 -8.86
N ALA A 134 4.41 5.21 -9.93
CA ALA A 134 4.93 5.12 -11.30
C ALA A 134 4.82 6.45 -12.06
N ASP A 135 5.66 6.64 -13.08
CA ASP A 135 5.62 7.80 -13.98
C ASP A 135 4.44 7.75 -14.95
N LYS A 136 3.98 6.54 -15.28
CA LYS A 136 2.84 6.30 -16.18
C LYS A 136 1.58 5.98 -15.39
N PRO A 137 0.39 6.40 -15.85
CA PRO A 137 -0.87 6.00 -15.23
C PRO A 137 -1.09 4.48 -15.35
N GLN A 138 -1.78 3.89 -14.37
CA GLN A 138 -2.10 2.47 -14.41
C GLN A 138 -3.07 2.22 -15.57
N SER A 139 -2.79 1.21 -16.39
CA SER A 139 -3.74 0.75 -17.39
C SER A 139 -5.01 0.26 -16.70
N ARG A 140 -6.17 0.55 -17.31
CA ARG A 140 -7.43 0.06 -16.79
C ARG A 140 -7.43 -1.46 -16.87
N LYS A 141 -7.55 -2.13 -15.72
CA LYS A 141 -7.78 -3.57 -15.68
C LYS A 141 -9.20 -3.85 -16.15
N GLU A 142 -9.35 -4.81 -17.05
CA GLU A 142 -10.66 -5.38 -17.32
C GLU A 142 -11.16 -6.05 -16.04
N ILE A 143 -12.40 -5.72 -15.67
CA ILE A 143 -13.06 -6.28 -14.49
C ILE A 143 -14.01 -7.35 -15.01
N ASP A 144 -14.03 -8.49 -14.33
CA ASP A 144 -14.95 -9.58 -14.64
C ASP A 144 -16.40 -9.05 -14.76
N PRO A 145 -17.16 -9.43 -15.80
CA PRO A 145 -18.54 -9.00 -15.98
C PRO A 145 -19.44 -9.27 -14.76
N ALA A 146 -19.24 -10.40 -14.06
CA ALA A 146 -20.00 -10.75 -12.86
C ALA A 146 -19.71 -9.79 -11.70
N ILE A 147 -18.42 -9.42 -11.50
CA ILE A 147 -18.04 -8.41 -10.50
C ILE A 147 -18.66 -7.07 -10.86
N THR A 148 -18.60 -6.68 -12.14
CA THR A 148 -19.19 -5.43 -12.63
C THR A 148 -20.70 -5.39 -12.36
N GLN A 149 -21.41 -6.49 -12.59
CA GLN A 149 -22.84 -6.60 -12.30
C GLN A 149 -23.15 -6.41 -10.81
N ILE A 150 -22.40 -7.08 -9.93
CA ILE A 150 -22.56 -6.96 -8.47
C ILE A 150 -22.30 -5.51 -8.03
N THR A 151 -21.20 -4.91 -8.48
CA THR A 151 -20.83 -3.53 -8.14
C THR A 151 -21.90 -2.53 -8.59
N ASN A 152 -22.44 -2.69 -9.80
CA ASN A 152 -23.51 -1.83 -10.32
C ASN A 152 -24.82 -1.99 -9.56
N SER A 153 -25.19 -3.22 -9.17
CA SER A 153 -26.37 -3.45 -8.33
C SER A 153 -26.19 -2.80 -6.97
N LEU A 154 -25.02 -2.97 -6.33
CA LEU A 154 -24.73 -2.33 -5.05
C LEU A 154 -24.79 -0.80 -5.13
N LYS A 155 -24.18 -0.20 -6.17
CA LYS A 155 -24.25 1.24 -6.41
C LYS A 155 -25.69 1.73 -6.59
N ARG A 156 -26.57 0.98 -7.25
CA ARG A 156 -27.99 1.33 -7.39
C ARG A 156 -28.76 1.29 -6.07
N GLU A 157 -28.46 0.34 -5.19
CA GLU A 157 -29.08 0.28 -3.86
C GLU A 157 -28.66 1.47 -2.98
N PHE A 158 -27.41 1.91 -3.05
CA PHE A 158 -26.89 3.03 -2.26
C PHE A 158 -27.15 4.41 -2.87
N ASP A 159 -27.20 4.52 -4.19
CA ASP A 159 -27.37 5.78 -4.93
C ASP A 159 -28.27 5.59 -6.16
N PRO A 160 -29.58 5.32 -5.94
CA PRO A 160 -30.52 5.02 -7.03
C PRO A 160 -30.69 6.17 -8.02
N ASN A 161 -30.38 7.40 -7.58
CA ASN A 161 -30.52 8.62 -8.39
C ASN A 161 -29.18 9.14 -8.93
N GLY A 162 -28.06 8.43 -8.73
CA GLY A 162 -26.75 8.81 -9.28
C GLY A 162 -26.19 10.14 -8.76
N ARG A 163 -26.54 10.56 -7.54
CA ARG A 163 -26.13 11.85 -6.96
C ARG A 163 -24.72 11.82 -6.36
N LEU A 164 -24.23 10.63 -6.00
CA LEU A 164 -23.01 10.45 -5.23
C LEU A 164 -21.80 10.28 -6.16
N ASN A 165 -20.96 11.31 -6.21
CA ASN A 165 -19.73 11.42 -7.02
C ASN A 165 -19.94 11.08 -8.52
N PRO A 166 -20.72 11.91 -9.25
CA PRO A 166 -21.06 11.65 -10.64
C PRO A 166 -19.81 11.59 -11.54
N GLY A 167 -19.82 10.68 -12.52
CA GLY A 167 -18.70 10.44 -13.43
C GLY A 167 -17.62 9.51 -12.88
N ARG A 168 -17.67 9.14 -11.60
CA ARG A 168 -16.84 8.09 -11.03
C ARG A 168 -17.53 6.74 -11.16
N TYR A 169 -16.96 5.86 -11.96
CA TYR A 169 -17.37 4.45 -12.02
C TYR A 169 -16.86 3.71 -10.78
N ALA A 170 -17.69 2.82 -10.25
CA ALA A 170 -17.33 1.89 -9.19
C ALA A 170 -16.55 0.69 -9.75
#